data_AF-A0A848FRR7-F1
#
_entry.id   AF-A0A848FRR7-F1
#
_cell.length_a   1.000
_cell.length_b   1.000
_cell.length_c   1.000
_cell.angle_alpha   90.00
_cell.angle_beta   90.00
_cell.angle_gamma   90.00
#
_symmetry.space_group_name_H-M   'P 1'
#
loop_
_entity.id
_entity.type
_entity.pdbx_description
1 polymer ?
#
loop_
_entity_poly.entity_id
_entity_poly.type
_entity_poly.pdbx_seq_one_letter_code
_entity_poly.pdbx_strand_id
1 'polypeptide(L)'
;MFERDFLAYVLYTTLLEFRENAYAEGNSRLFHLADILHNAPLSLHSEHSAKMEYERLLENVEVLGVKEWLEKRMQEFTERYTKSEE
;
A
#
# COMPACT_ATOMS: atom_id res chain seq x y z
N MET A 1 15.97 -2.61 14.86
CA MET A 1 14.71 -1.80 14.91
C MET A 1 14.86 -0.60 14.01
N PHE A 2 15.95 0.15 14.17
CA PHE A 2 16.33 1.25 13.29
C PHE A 2 16.16 0.93 11.80
N GLU A 3 16.62 -0.24 11.33
CA GLU A 3 16.57 -0.63 9.92
C GLU A 3 15.13 -0.73 9.41
N ARG A 4 14.23 -1.35 10.17
CA ARG A 4 12.82 -1.48 9.82
C ARG A 4 12.14 -0.12 9.78
N ASP A 5 12.40 0.71 10.79
CA ASP A 5 11.77 2.02 10.93
C ASP A 5 12.28 2.99 9.86
N PHE A 6 13.58 2.90 9.51
CA PHE A 6 14.17 3.62 8.39
C PHE A 6 13.57 3.20 7.05
N LEU A 7 13.43 1.88 6.80
CA LEU A 7 12.80 1.39 5.56
C LEU A 7 11.33 1.81 5.45
N ALA A 8 10.58 1.73 6.55
CA ALA A 8 9.19 2.20 6.60
C ALA A 8 9.10 3.69 6.29
N TYR A 9 10.01 4.50 6.87
CA TYR A 9 10.10 5.93 6.59
C TYR A 9 10.41 6.21 5.12
N VAL A 10 11.40 5.55 4.53
CA VAL A 10 11.76 5.73 3.10
C VAL A 10 10.59 5.39 2.19
N LEU A 11 9.86 4.29 2.46
CA LEU A 11 8.67 3.93 1.70
C LEU A 11 7.55 4.96 1.84
N TYR A 12 7.27 5.40 3.07
CA TYR A 12 6.29 6.45 3.36
C TYR A 12 6.59 7.74 2.58
N THR A 13 7.82 8.25 2.67
CA THR A 13 8.20 9.49 1.99
C THR A 13 8.16 9.36 0.46
N THR A 14 8.60 8.21 -0.07
CA THR A 14 8.58 7.96 -1.52
C THR A 14 7.14 7.93 -2.05
N LEU A 15 6.21 7.32 -1.33
CA LEU A 15 4.79 7.30 -1.70
C LEU A 15 4.17 8.69 -1.63
N LEU A 16 4.57 9.53 -0.67
CA LEU A 16 4.14 10.93 -0.64
C LEU A 16 4.65 11.71 -1.86
N GLU A 17 5.92 11.58 -2.21
CA GLU A 17 6.49 12.23 -3.41
C GLU A 17 5.77 11.78 -4.69
N PHE A 18 5.45 10.49 -4.80
CA PHE A 18 4.66 9.99 -5.93
C PHE A 18 3.26 10.58 -5.98
N ARG A 19 2.61 10.77 -4.82
CA ARG A 19 1.30 11.44 -4.76
C ARG A 19 1.40 12.87 -5.27
N GLU A 20 2.39 13.64 -4.80
CA GLU A 20 2.59 15.04 -5.19
C GLU A 20 2.90 15.18 -6.69
N ASN A 21 3.80 14.34 -7.21
CA ASN A 21 4.14 14.33 -8.64
C ASN A 21 2.94 13.90 -9.49
N ALA A 22 2.21 12.86 -9.08
CA ALA A 22 1.03 12.40 -9.81
C ALA A 22 -0.08 13.45 -9.85
N TYR A 23 -0.25 14.23 -8.78
CA TYR A 23 -1.16 15.37 -8.77
C TYR A 23 -0.71 16.44 -9.78
N ALA A 24 0.56 16.83 -9.77
CA ALA A 24 1.11 17.83 -10.67
C ALA A 24 1.02 17.41 -12.16
N GLU A 25 1.18 16.12 -12.45
CA GLU A 25 1.11 15.56 -13.80
C GLU A 25 -0.32 15.21 -14.26
N GLY A 26 -1.33 15.34 -13.39
CA GLY A 26 -2.71 14.93 -13.69
C GLY A 26 -2.91 13.41 -13.79
N ASN A 27 -2.00 12.61 -13.23
CA ASN A 27 -2.09 11.15 -13.19
C ASN A 27 -2.96 10.70 -12.01
N SER A 28 -4.29 10.77 -12.18
CA SER A 28 -5.26 10.44 -11.13
C SER A 28 -5.07 9.04 -10.55
N ARG A 29 -4.74 8.05 -11.40
CA ARG A 29 -4.53 6.67 -10.95
C ARG A 29 -3.35 6.55 -9.99
N LEU A 30 -2.19 7.10 -10.35
CA LEU A 30 -1.02 7.06 -9.49
C LEU A 30 -1.25 7.87 -8.22
N PHE A 31 -1.92 9.01 -8.33
CA PHE A 31 -2.31 9.83 -7.19
C PHE A 31 -3.11 9.04 -6.16
N HIS A 32 -4.20 8.38 -6.59
CA HIS A 32 -5.06 7.62 -5.68
C HIS A 32 -4.32 6.41 -5.07
N LEU A 33 -3.52 5.68 -5.85
CA LEU A 33 -2.76 4.55 -5.31
C LEU A 33 -1.74 5.00 -4.26
N ALA A 34 -0.99 6.06 -4.55
CA ALA A 34 -0.04 6.63 -3.61
C ALA A 34 -0.74 7.16 -2.34
N ASP A 35 -1.88 7.82 -2.51
CA ASP A 35 -2.66 8.37 -1.40
C ASP A 35 -3.27 7.28 -0.50
N ILE A 36 -3.72 6.16 -1.04
CA ILE A 36 -4.19 5.06 -0.21
C ILE A 36 -3.02 4.40 0.53
N LEU A 37 -1.87 4.23 -0.13
CA LEU A 37 -0.79 3.38 0.39
C LEU A 37 0.23 4.10 1.27
N HIS A 38 0.33 5.44 1.21
CA HIS A 38 1.46 6.15 1.83
C HIS A 38 1.63 5.85 3.32
N ASN A 39 0.55 5.69 4.09
CA ASN A 39 0.63 5.38 5.52
C ASN A 39 0.90 3.91 5.85
N ALA A 40 0.73 3.00 4.87
CA ALA A 40 0.83 1.58 5.12
C ALA A 40 2.17 1.15 5.74
N PRO A 41 3.34 1.61 5.26
CA PRO A 41 4.63 1.21 5.82
C PRO A 41 4.76 1.49 7.31
N LEU A 42 4.26 2.64 7.78
CA LEU A 42 4.32 3.03 9.19
C LEU A 42 3.38 2.20 10.08
N SER A 43 2.31 1.66 9.52
CA SER A 43 1.37 0.82 10.24
C SER A 43 1.84 -0.64 10.39
N LEU A 44 2.93 -1.06 9.73
CA LEU A 44 3.42 -2.45 9.78
C LEU A 44 4.24 -2.81 11.04
N HIS A 45 4.42 -1.87 11.98
CA HIS A 45 5.26 -2.09 13.16
C HIS A 45 4.66 -3.03 14.21
N SER A 46 3.34 -3.17 14.23
CA SER A 46 2.61 -4.09 15.11
C SER A 46 1.52 -4.82 14.34
N GLU A 47 1.16 -6.02 14.80
CA GLU A 47 0.09 -6.82 14.19
C GLU A 47 -1.26 -6.08 14.23
N HIS A 48 -1.57 -5.41 15.34
CA HIS A 48 -2.80 -4.66 15.50
C HIS A 48 -2.91 -3.50 14.49
N SER A 49 -1.86 -2.68 14.38
CA SER A 49 -1.82 -1.57 13.42
C SER A 49 -1.82 -2.06 11.97
N ALA A 50 -1.15 -3.19 11.68
CA ALA A 50 -1.15 -3.78 10.35
C ALA A 50 -2.56 -4.26 9.94
N LYS A 51 -3.31 -4.85 10.88
CA LYS A 51 -4.69 -5.28 10.63
C LYS A 51 -5.61 -4.08 10.35
N MET A 52 -5.55 -3.04 11.16
CA MET A 52 -6.34 -1.82 10.94
C MET A 52 -6.04 -1.18 9.59
N GLU A 53 -4.77 -1.14 9.21
CA GLU A 53 -4.35 -0.58 7.93
C GLU A 53 -4.82 -1.43 6.74
N TYR A 54 -4.83 -2.76 6.89
CA TYR A 54 -5.40 -3.65 5.89
C TYR A 54 -6.90 -3.41 5.71
N GLU A 55 -7.66 -3.28 6.80
CA GLU A 55 -9.09 -2.95 6.75
C GLU A 55 -9.33 -1.59 6.07
N ARG A 56 -8.54 -0.57 6.43
CA ARG A 56 -8.58 0.76 5.79
C ARG A 56 -8.29 0.69 4.28
N LEU A 57 -7.33 -0.15 3.87
CA LEU A 57 -7.03 -0.38 2.46
C LEU A 57 -8.25 -0.96 1.74
N LEU A 58 -8.90 -1.98 2.29
CA LEU A 58 -10.10 -2.60 1.72
C LEU A 58 -11.24 -1.59 1.52
N GLU A 59 -11.48 -0.72 2.50
CA GLU A 59 -12.50 0.32 2.42
C GLU A 59 -12.18 1.34 1.31
N ASN A 60 -10.94 1.82 1.27
CA ASN A 60 -10.53 2.85 0.31
C ASN A 60 -10.55 2.36 -1.14
N VAL A 61 -10.17 1.11 -1.41
CA VAL A 61 -10.19 0.58 -2.78
C VAL A 61 -11.60 0.42 -3.33
N GLU A 62 -12.57 0.13 -2.46
CA GLU A 62 -14.00 0.05 -2.82
C GLU A 62 -14.52 1.43 -3.21
N VAL A 63 -14.20 2.47 -2.42
CA VAL A 63 -14.61 3.86 -2.68
C VAL A 63 -13.98 4.43 -3.96
N LEU A 64 -12.71 4.10 -4.22
CA LEU A 64 -11.94 4.66 -5.34
C LEU A 64 -12.07 3.86 -6.64
N GLY A 65 -12.84 2.77 -6.65
CA GLY A 65 -13.09 1.96 -7.84
C GLY A 65 -11.84 1.22 -8.35
N VAL A 66 -10.87 0.95 -7.47
CA VAL A 66 -9.60 0.26 -7.81
C VAL A 66 -9.55 -1.18 -7.26
N LYS A 67 -10.72 -1.77 -7.01
CA LYS A 67 -10.87 -3.13 -6.47
C LYS A 67 -10.14 -4.20 -7.29
N GLU A 68 -10.29 -4.17 -8.61
CA GLU A 68 -9.61 -5.13 -9.52
C GLU A 68 -8.08 -5.07 -9.38
N TRP A 69 -7.52 -3.89 -9.11
CA TRP A 69 -6.09 -3.75 -8.86
C TRP A 69 -5.69 -4.48 -7.58
N LEU A 70 -6.47 -4.38 -6.50
CA LEU A 70 -6.17 -5.06 -5.25
C LEU A 70 -6.33 -6.58 -5.39
N GLU A 71 -7.40 -7.05 -6.01
CA GLU A 71 -7.64 -8.48 -6.26
C GLU A 71 -6.47 -9.11 -7.03
N LYS A 72 -5.96 -8.41 -8.06
CA LYS A 72 -4.78 -8.85 -8.80
C LYS A 72 -3.54 -8.95 -7.91
N ARG A 73 -3.32 -7.99 -6.99
CA ARG A 73 -2.20 -8.04 -6.03
C ARG A 73 -2.34 -9.18 -5.03
N MET A 74 -3.55 -9.46 -4.57
CA MET A 74 -3.83 -10.60 -3.68
C MET A 74 -3.55 -11.93 -4.38
N GLN A 75 -3.98 -12.08 -5.64
CA GLN A 75 -3.67 -13.28 -6.41
C GLN A 75 -2.17 -13.47 -6.59
N GLU A 76 -1.44 -12.44 -7.01
CA GLU A 76 0.01 -12.49 -7.18
C GLU A 76 0.74 -12.82 -5.87
N PHE A 77 0.27 -12.28 -4.75
CA PHE A 77 0.80 -12.59 -3.43
C PHE A 77 0.61 -14.09 -3.09
N THR A 78 -0.61 -14.60 -3.22
CA THR A 78 -0.93 -16.02 -2.96
C THR A 78 -0.12 -16.94 -3.88
N GLU A 79 -0.04 -16.64 -5.18
CA GLU A 79 0.75 -17.44 -6.12
C GLU A 79 2.24 -17.47 -5.78
N ARG A 80 2.79 -16.36 -5.27
CA ARG A 80 4.22 -16.24 -4.97
C ARG A 80 4.61 -16.85 -3.63
N TYR A 81 3.73 -16.77 -2.63
CA TYR A 81 4.07 -17.11 -1.24
C TYR A 81 3.30 -18.31 -0.68
N THR A 82 2.24 -18.78 -1.33
CA THR A 82 1.51 -20.00 -0.93
C THR A 82 1.93 -21.23 -1.74
N LYS A 83 2.40 -21.07 -2.99
CA LYS A 83 2.98 -22.19 -3.78
C LYS A 83 4.38 -22.61 -3.34
N SER A 84 5.01 -21.86 -2.44
CA SER A 84 6.34 -22.16 -1.90
C SER A 84 6.33 -23.15 -0.72
N GLU A 85 5.16 -23.66 -0.33
CA GLU A 85 4.99 -24.64 0.76
C GLU A 85 4.67 -26.08 0.29
N GLU A 86 4.66 -26.35 -1.02
CA GLU A 86 4.57 -27.70 -1.62
C GLU A 86 5.91 -28.15 -2.23
#